data_AF-A0A5J6Z242-F1
#
_entry.id   AF-A0A5J6Z242-F1
#
_cell.length_a   1.000
_cell.length_b   1.000
_cell.length_c   1.000
_cell.angle_alpha   90.00
_cell.angle_beta   90.00
_cell.angle_gamma   90.00
#
_symmetry.space_group_name_H-M   'P 1'
#
loop_
_entity.id
_entity.type
_entity.pdbx_description
1 polymer ?
#
loop_
_entity_poly.entity_id
_entity_poly.type
_entity_poly.pdbx_seq_one_letter_code
_entity_poly.pdbx_strand_id
1 'polypeptide(L)'
;MIVPGLPQWQVVLRWDDGVRSTVLYIGSLWIGPMSQGVHQLALACYTQRRITELGLPEQMSYLILHFTPVQIAAEDVTLRASA
;
A
#
# COMPACT_ATOMS: atom_id res chain seq x y z
N MET A 1 1.70 -8.91 12.28
CA MET A 1 1.14 -10.25 11.96
C MET A 1 0.94 -10.28 10.44
N ILE A 2 1.82 -10.93 9.69
CA ILE A 2 1.67 -11.08 8.24
C ILE A 2 0.81 -12.33 8.07
N VAL A 3 -0.43 -12.18 7.59
CA VAL A 3 -1.29 -13.33 7.31
C VAL A 3 -0.71 -14.03 6.07
N PRO A 4 -0.21 -15.27 6.17
CA PRO A 4 0.34 -15.96 5.01
C PRO A 4 -0.74 -16.14 3.96
N GLY A 5 -0.46 -15.73 2.71
CA GLY A 5 -1.29 -16.01 1.53
C GLY A 5 -2.19 -14.86 1.03
N LEU A 6 -2.23 -13.69 1.67
CA LEU A 6 -2.96 -12.55 1.10
C LEU A 6 -2.12 -11.82 0.04
N PRO A 7 -2.73 -11.42 -1.10
CA PRO A 7 -2.02 -10.70 -2.14
C PRO A 7 -1.57 -9.33 -1.63
N GLN A 8 -0.41 -8.89 -2.11
CA GLN A 8 0.22 -7.63 -1.75
C GLN A 8 0.19 -6.69 -2.95
N TRP A 9 -0.13 -5.43 -2.69
CA TRP A 9 -0.34 -4.41 -3.70
C TRP A 9 0.46 -3.15 -3.35
N GLN A 10 1.25 -2.67 -4.30
CA GLN A 10 1.73 -1.30 -4.28
C GLN A 10 0.60 -0.39 -4.74
N VAL A 11 0.26 0.59 -3.91
CA VAL A 11 -0.83 1.54 -4.16
C VAL A 11 -0.22 2.92 -4.27
N VAL A 12 -0.37 3.55 -5.44
CA VAL A 12 0.14 4.90 -5.66
C VAL A 12 -0.96 5.90 -5.38
N LEU A 13 -0.64 6.82 -4.48
CA LEU A 13 -1.48 7.93 -4.04
C LEU A 13 -0.98 9.24 -4.66
N ARG A 14 -1.90 10.15 -4.97
CA ARG A 14 -1.60 11.55 -5.29
C ARG A 14 -2.28 12.45 -4.29
N TRP A 15 -1.51 13.25 -3.57
CA TRP A 15 -2.02 14.28 -2.68
C TRP A 15 -2.48 15.52 -3.45
N ASP A 16 -3.28 16.38 -2.83
CA ASP A 16 -3.79 17.62 -3.45
C ASP A 16 -2.67 18.61 -3.83
N ASP A 17 -1.53 18.58 -3.14
CA ASP A 17 -0.34 19.37 -3.51
C ASP A 17 0.44 18.79 -4.71
N GLY A 18 -0.05 17.70 -5.31
CA GLY A 18 0.54 17.05 -6.47
C GLY A 18 1.62 16.02 -6.16
N VAL A 19 2.08 15.93 -4.91
CA VAL A 19 3.09 14.94 -4.50
C VAL A 19 2.51 13.53 -4.60
N ARG A 20 3.36 12.57 -4.96
CA ARG A 20 2.99 11.15 -5.02
C ARG A 20 3.61 10.39 -3.87
N SER A 21 2.85 9.46 -3.31
CA SER A 21 3.33 8.51 -2.31
C SER A 21 2.93 7.10 -2.68
N THR A 22 3.73 6.13 -2.27
CA THR A 22 3.43 4.71 -2.47
C THR A 22 3.22 4.06 -1.13
N VAL A 23 2.09 3.38 -0.96
CA VAL A 23 1.78 2.57 0.23
C VAL A 23 1.62 1.11 -0.14
N LEU A 24 1.79 0.23 0.83
CA LEU A 24 1.73 -1.21 0.64
C LEU A 24 0.46 -1.77 1.28
N TYR A 25 -0.48 -2.20 0.46
CA TYR A 25 -1.72 -2.82 0.91
C TYR A 25 -1.62 -4.35 0.83
N ILE A 26 -1.97 -5.04 1.91
CA ILE A 26 -2.02 -6.50 1.98
C ILE A 26 -3.48 -6.89 2.15
N GLY A 27 -4.06 -7.55 1.14
CA GLY A 27 -5.46 -7.92 1.12
C GLY A 27 -6.04 -7.98 -0.28
N SER A 28 -7.24 -8.53 -0.38
CA SER A 28 -7.99 -8.64 -1.64
C SER A 28 -8.57 -7.28 -2.07
N LEU A 29 -8.68 -7.03 -3.38
CA LEU A 29 -9.19 -5.76 -3.94
C LEU A 29 -10.73 -5.65 -3.95
N TRP A 30 -11.39 -6.02 -2.85
CA TRP A 30 -12.83 -5.79 -2.70
C TRP A 30 -13.09 -4.34 -2.32
N ILE A 31 -13.94 -3.66 -3.10
CA ILE A 31 -14.38 -2.29 -2.84
C ILE A 31 -15.02 -2.24 -1.44
N GLY A 32 -14.68 -1.21 -0.65
CA GLY A 32 -15.05 -1.12 0.76
C GLY A 32 -13.85 -1.45 1.66
N PRO A 33 -13.55 -2.74 1.95
CA PRO A 33 -12.40 -3.11 2.78
C PRO A 33 -11.06 -2.60 2.24
N MET A 34 -10.85 -2.66 0.92
CA MET A 34 -9.65 -2.10 0.28
C MET A 34 -9.60 -0.59 0.47
N SER A 35 -10.70 0.11 0.22
CA SER A 35 -10.77 1.57 0.34
C SER A 35 -10.47 2.03 1.77
N GLN A 36 -11.02 1.34 2.78
CA GLN A 36 -10.74 1.60 4.18
C GLN A 36 -9.28 1.31 4.55
N GLY A 37 -8.75 0.17 4.10
CA GLY A 37 -7.36 -0.21 4.38
C GLY A 37 -6.36 0.76 3.76
N VAL A 38 -6.54 1.12 2.49
CA VAL A 38 -5.73 2.13 1.80
C VAL A 38 -5.86 3.49 2.47
N HIS A 39 -7.05 3.86 2.95
CA HIS A 39 -7.23 5.12 3.67
C HIS A 39 -6.42 5.18 4.97
N GLN A 40 -6.41 4.12 5.76
CA GLN A 40 -5.58 4.07 6.98
C GLN A 40 -4.09 4.15 6.64
N LEU A 41 -3.65 3.47 5.59
CA LEU A 41 -2.27 3.55 5.10
C LEU A 41 -1.92 4.96 4.60
N ALA A 42 -2.84 5.63 3.90
CA ALA A 42 -2.68 7.01 3.48
C ALA A 42 -2.55 7.95 4.68
N LEU A 43 -3.41 7.83 5.71
CA LEU A 43 -3.33 8.64 6.92
C LEU A 43 -2.00 8.45 7.66
N ALA A 44 -1.52 7.21 7.78
CA ALA A 44 -0.21 6.94 8.38
C ALA A 44 0.93 7.57 7.56
N CYS A 45 0.90 7.41 6.23
CA CYS A 45 1.87 8.02 5.32
C CYS A 45 1.87 9.56 5.42
N TYR A 46 0.69 10.18 5.48
CA TYR A 46 0.56 11.63 5.61
C TYR A 46 1.05 12.14 6.97
N THR A 47 0.76 11.40 8.04
CA THR A 47 1.24 11.73 9.39
C THR A 47 2.76 11.74 9.44
N GLN A 48 3.40 10.73 8.84
CA GLN A 48 4.86 10.68 8.69
C GLN A 48 5.39 11.91 7.94
N ARG A 49 4.73 12.27 6.84
CA ARG A 49 5.09 13.42 6.01
C ARG A 49 5.00 14.75 6.78
N ARG A 50 3.97 14.93 7.60
CA ARG A 50 3.79 16.11 8.46
C ARG A 50 4.86 16.26 9.54
N ILE A 51 5.51 15.18 9.94
CA ILE A 51 6.64 15.23 10.88
C ILE A 51 7.89 15.81 10.19
N THR A 52 8.04 15.58 8.89
CA THR A 52 9.23 15.99 8.13
C THR A 52 9.05 17.31 7.37
N GLU A 53 7.83 17.67 7.00
CA GLU A 53 7.51 18.85 6.20
C GLU A 53 6.69 19.85 7.02
N LEU A 54 7.29 21.00 7.31
CA LEU A 54 6.63 22.10 8.01
C LEU A 54 5.62 22.81 7.09
N GLY A 55 4.46 23.16 7.64
CA GLY A 55 3.43 23.95 6.94
C GLY A 55 2.39 23.13 6.17
N LEU A 56 2.47 21.79 6.22
CA LEU A 56 1.40 20.94 5.68
C LEU A 56 0.10 21.08 6.50
N PRO A 57 -1.08 21.03 5.83
CA PRO A 57 -2.36 21.17 6.51
C PRO A 57 -2.63 20.02 7.48
N GLU A 58 -3.59 20.18 8.39
CA GLU A 58 -3.93 19.12 9.34
C GLU A 58 -4.44 17.84 8.66
N GLN A 59 -5.19 18.03 7.57
CA GLN A 59 -5.74 16.98 6.72
C GLN A 59 -5.46 17.33 5.26
N MET A 60 -5.23 16.30 4.45
CA MET A 60 -5.05 16.46 3.01
C MET A 60 -5.81 15.37 2.27
N SER A 61 -6.57 15.79 1.26
CA SER A 61 -7.22 14.88 0.34
C SER A 61 -6.19 14.19 -0.54
N TYR A 62 -6.55 13.01 -1.02
CA TYR A 62 -5.72 12.23 -1.92
C TYR A 62 -6.59 11.43 -2.89
N LEU A 63 -5.98 11.05 -4.00
CA LEU A 63 -6.55 10.14 -4.99
C LEU A 63 -5.70 8.88 -5.07
N ILE A 64 -6.38 7.74 -5.21
CA ILE A 64 -5.72 6.48 -5.55
C ILE A 64 -5.57 6.45 -7.07
N LEU A 65 -4.34 6.32 -7.57
CA LEU A 65 -4.06 6.31 -9.00
C LEU A 65 -4.10 4.90 -9.57
N HIS A 66 -3.40 3.94 -8.96
CA HIS A 66 -3.35 2.57 -9.43
C HIS A 66 -2.92 1.59 -8.33
N PHE A 67 -3.23 0.32 -8.59
CA PHE A 67 -2.81 -0.83 -7.80
C PHE A 67 -1.91 -1.71 -8.66
N THR A 68 -0.67 -1.91 -8.22
CA THR A 68 0.30 -2.79 -8.87
C THR A 68 0.52 -4.01 -7.98
N PRO A 69 0.30 -5.24 -8.45
CA PRO A 69 0.57 -6.42 -7.65
C PRO A 69 2.07 -6.51 -7.37
N VAL A 70 2.43 -6.76 -6.11
CA VAL A 70 3.80 -7.12 -5.75
C VAL A 70 3.94 -8.61 -6.05
N GLN A 71 4.71 -8.94 -7.10
CA GLN A 71 5.07 -10.32 -7.36
C GLN A 71 5.96 -10.80 -6.20
N ILE A 72 5.38 -11.58 -5.30
CA ILE A 72 6.15 -12.39 -4.37
C ILE A 72 6.72 -13.49 -5.26
N ALA A 73 8.02 -13.43 -5.56
CA ALA A 73 8.70 -14.54 -6.19
C ALA A 73 8.38 -15.78 -5.35
N ALA A 74 7.72 -16.76 -5.95
CA ALA A 74 7.58 -18.07 -5.35
C ALA A 74 8.98 -18.70 -5.33
N GLU A 75 9.81 -18.29 -4.37
CA GLU A 75 11.06 -18.99 -4.07
C GLU A 75 10.71 -20.33 -3.43
N ASP A 76 10.99 -21.38 -4.21
CA ASP A 76 11.36 -22.73 -3.79
C ASP A 76 10.31 -23.63 -3.11
N VAL A 77 9.31 -24.05 -3.88
CA VAL A 77 8.69 -25.36 -3.66
C VAL A 77 8.66 -26.14 -4.98
N THR A 78 9.84 -26.49 -5.52
CA THR A 78 9.91 -27.60 -6.48
C THR A 78 11.25 -28.31 -6.43
N LEU A 79 11.18 -29.60 -6.04
CA LEU A 79 12.06 -30.70 -6.43
C LEU A 79 13.41 -30.87 -5.68
N ARG A 80 13.31 -31.32 -4.43
CA ARG A 80 14.20 -32.39 -3.91
C ARG A 80 13.46 -33.69 -3.60
N ALA A 81 12.38 -33.96 -4.34
CA ALA A 81 11.92 -35.32 -4.56
C ALA A 81 12.47 -35.73 -5.94
N SER A 82 13.25 -36.82 -5.97
CA SER A 82 13.85 -37.44 -7.16
C SER A 82 15.23 -36.93 -7.59
N ALA A 83 16.27 -37.38 -6.87
CA ALA A 83 17.45 -38.04 -7.46
C ALA A 83 18.19 -38.83 -6.37
#